data_AF-A0AAJ2QF33-F1
#
_entry.id   AF-A0AAJ2QF33-F1
#
_cell.length_a   1.000
_cell.length_b   1.000
_cell.length_c   1.000
_cell.angle_alpha   90.00
_cell.angle_beta   90.00
_cell.angle_gamma   90.00
#
_symmetry.space_group_name_H-M   'P 1'
#
loop_
_entity.id
_entity.type
_entity.pdbx_description
1 polymer ?
#
loop_
_entity_poly.entity_id
_entity_poly.type
_entity_poly.pdbx_seq_one_letter_code
_entity_poly.pdbx_strand_id
1 'polypeptide(L)'
;MDGSVWVGLGGTLAGTMIGGGLSIWASMVTQNRQAKATRDLRTEEKSEASANDAITQLYVIRQRARDFPQEREGWGTWRKDLARLAAEMEPAVLRLRDDALRERIEEVLSYMDMIDDLTDYRVHGGSLMLPSEVCRHGLDCLGAAVRNRPLPAASQALLKAREIDALERERMAIAREETDRLLDPGGISP
;
A
#
# COMPACT_ATOMS: atom_id res chain seq x y z
N MET A 1 57.63 47.80 -59.76
CA MET A 1 58.65 47.11 -58.97
C MET A 1 58.31 47.36 -57.51
N ASP A 2 57.17 46.82 -57.06
CA ASP A 2 57.00 45.43 -56.56
C ASP A 2 57.59 45.37 -55.14
N GLY A 3 56.88 45.01 -54.08
CA GLY A 3 55.54 44.44 -53.94
C GLY A 3 55.41 43.95 -52.48
N SER A 4 54.18 43.59 -52.10
CA SER A 4 53.84 42.77 -50.92
C SER A 4 53.86 43.40 -49.52
N VAL A 5 53.02 44.44 -49.33
CA VAL A 5 52.31 44.63 -48.04
C VAL A 5 50.95 43.94 -48.18
N TRP A 6 50.89 42.63 -47.95
CA TRP A 6 49.62 41.88 -47.82
C TRP A 6 49.87 40.58 -47.03
N VAL A 7 50.25 40.72 -45.75
CA VAL A 7 50.21 39.62 -44.80
C VAL A 7 48.96 39.80 -43.93
N GLY A 8 47.87 39.18 -44.40
CA GLY A 8 47.04 38.34 -43.54
C GLY A 8 46.21 39.02 -42.44
N LEU A 9 45.38 39.99 -42.79
CA LEU A 9 44.25 40.43 -41.96
C LEU A 9 43.03 39.48 -42.10
N GLY A 10 43.28 38.16 -42.12
CA GLY A 10 42.29 37.15 -42.52
C GLY A 10 42.23 35.95 -41.57
N GLY A 11 42.35 36.18 -40.25
CA GLY A 11 42.51 35.10 -39.28
C GLY A 11 41.68 35.20 -37.99
N THR A 12 40.60 35.99 -37.94
CA THR A 12 39.83 36.18 -36.69
C THR A 12 38.35 35.79 -36.75
N LEU A 13 37.85 35.21 -37.85
CA LEU A 13 36.43 34.83 -37.99
C LEU A 13 36.17 33.32 -38.10
N ALA A 14 37.14 32.47 -37.75
CA ALA A 14 36.99 31.01 -37.75
C ALA A 14 37.06 30.37 -36.33
N GLY A 15 36.95 31.17 -35.27
CA GLY A 15 37.04 30.69 -33.88
C GLY A 15 35.71 30.49 -33.15
N THR A 16 34.60 31.01 -33.67
CA THR A 16 33.34 31.13 -32.89
C THR A 16 32.24 30.12 -33.24
N MET A 17 32.36 29.34 -34.33
CA MET A 17 31.29 28.41 -34.71
C MET A 17 31.31 27.05 -33.97
N ILE A 18 32.42 26.67 -33.32
CA ILE A 18 32.49 25.36 -32.62
C ILE A 18 32.02 25.45 -31.14
N GLY A 19 31.95 26.65 -30.55
CA GLY A 19 31.50 26.85 -29.16
C GLY A 19 29.97 26.84 -28.95
N GLY A 20 29.19 27.20 -29.97
CA GLY A 20 27.72 27.32 -29.84
C GLY A 20 26.98 25.98 -29.80
N GLY A 21 27.45 24.98 -30.56
CA GLY A 21 26.77 23.68 -30.68
C GLY A 21 26.85 22.81 -29.42
N LEU A 22 27.99 22.84 -28.72
CA LEU A 22 28.16 22.12 -27.44
C LEU A 22 27.27 22.70 -26.33
N SER A 23 27.03 24.01 -26.36
CA SER A 23 26.19 24.72 -25.39
C SER A 23 24.72 24.26 -25.44
N ILE A 24 24.20 24.01 -26.65
CA ILE A 24 22.82 23.56 -26.85
C ILE A 24 22.65 22.09 -26.42
N TRP A 25 23.62 21.23 -26.74
CA TRP A 25 23.60 19.82 -26.34
C TRP A 25 23.75 19.63 -24.83
N ALA A 26 24.64 20.40 -24.20
CA ALA A 26 24.81 20.40 -22.75
C ALA A 26 23.51 20.82 -22.05
N SER A 27 22.84 21.87 -22.56
CA SER A 27 21.56 22.36 -22.03
C SER A 27 20.44 21.32 -22.16
N MET A 28 20.33 20.63 -23.29
CA MET A 28 19.33 19.56 -23.46
C MET A 28 19.55 18.39 -22.50
N VAL A 29 20.81 18.00 -22.25
CA VAL A 29 21.14 16.89 -21.33
C VAL A 29 20.88 17.28 -19.88
N THR A 30 21.25 18.50 -19.45
CA THR A 30 20.93 18.97 -18.09
C THR A 30 19.44 19.17 -17.90
N GLN A 31 18.72 19.70 -18.90
CA GLN A 31 17.27 19.90 -18.83
C GLN A 31 16.53 18.57 -18.75
N ASN A 32 16.95 17.54 -19.48
CA ASN A 32 16.39 16.18 -19.36
C ASN A 32 16.68 15.54 -17.99
N ARG A 33 17.88 15.72 -17.45
CA ARG A 33 18.22 15.24 -16.10
C ARG A 33 17.41 15.96 -15.01
N GLN A 34 17.23 17.28 -15.13
CA GLN A 34 16.41 18.09 -14.24
C GLN A 34 14.92 17.72 -14.35
N ALA A 35 14.42 17.45 -15.55
CA ALA A 35 13.04 17.00 -15.76
C ALA A 35 12.80 15.62 -15.14
N LYS A 36 13.78 14.70 -15.24
CA LYS A 36 13.70 13.40 -14.59
C LYS A 36 13.74 13.52 -13.06
N ALA A 37 14.70 14.27 -12.52
CA ALA A 37 14.80 14.50 -11.07
C ALA A 37 13.52 15.13 -10.49
N THR A 38 12.93 16.12 -11.18
CA THR A 38 11.66 16.74 -10.76
C THR A 38 10.49 15.75 -10.77
N ARG A 39 10.45 14.82 -11.74
CA ARG A 39 9.42 13.77 -11.80
C ARG A 39 9.59 12.75 -10.69
N ASP A 40 10.82 12.36 -10.40
CA ASP A 40 11.15 11.40 -9.35
C ASP A 40 10.77 11.98 -7.98
N LEU A 41 11.15 13.24 -7.70
CA LEU A 41 10.76 13.96 -6.48
C LEU A 41 9.24 14.06 -6.31
N ARG A 42 8.50 14.46 -7.36
CA ARG A 42 7.03 14.52 -7.29
C ARG A 42 6.38 13.16 -7.07
N THR A 43 7.02 12.09 -7.52
CA THR A 43 6.51 10.72 -7.33
C THR A 43 6.76 10.26 -5.90
N GLU A 44 7.92 10.61 -5.35
CA GLU A 44 8.26 10.38 -3.94
C GLU A 44 7.32 11.16 -3.01
N GLU A 45 7.12 12.46 -3.23
CA GLU A 45 6.20 13.29 -2.45
C GLU A 45 4.76 12.74 -2.47
N LYS A 46 4.27 12.29 -3.64
CA LYS A 46 2.94 11.67 -3.74
C LYS A 46 2.84 10.35 -3.00
N SER A 47 3.92 9.56 -3.01
CA SER A 47 4.00 8.29 -2.30
C SER A 47 3.97 8.52 -0.79
N GLU A 48 4.75 9.48 -0.28
CA GLU A 48 4.74 9.86 1.14
C GLU A 48 3.38 10.39 1.58
N ALA A 49 2.76 11.26 0.77
CA ALA A 49 1.43 11.78 1.04
C ALA A 49 0.39 10.63 1.13
N SER A 50 0.47 9.66 0.23
CA SER A 50 -0.44 8.50 0.22
C SER A 50 -0.22 7.60 1.45
N ALA A 51 1.04 7.40 1.87
CA ALA A 51 1.35 6.66 3.08
C ALA A 51 0.84 7.37 4.34
N ASN A 52 0.95 8.69 4.42
CA ASN A 52 0.45 9.50 5.55
C ASN A 52 -1.09 9.48 5.64
N ASP A 53 -1.77 9.51 4.49
CA ASP A 53 -3.22 9.34 4.42
C ASP A 53 -3.64 7.95 4.92
N ALA A 54 -2.98 6.89 4.43
CA ALA A 54 -3.20 5.52 4.89
C ALA A 54 -2.95 5.36 6.41
N ILE A 55 -1.91 6.00 6.97
CA ILE A 55 -1.65 5.99 8.42
C ILE A 55 -2.81 6.62 9.18
N THR A 56 -3.30 7.76 8.72
CA THR A 56 -4.39 8.50 9.37
C THR A 56 -5.67 7.67 9.39
N GLN A 57 -6.04 7.09 8.25
CA GLN A 57 -7.24 6.27 8.13
C GLN A 57 -7.13 4.97 8.93
N LEU A 58 -6.00 4.27 8.86
CA LEU A 58 -5.79 3.04 9.64
C LEU A 58 -5.78 3.31 11.15
N TYR A 59 -5.30 4.48 11.57
CA TYR A 59 -5.36 4.89 12.95
C TYR A 59 -6.81 5.09 13.43
N VAL A 60 -7.67 5.69 12.60
CA VAL A 60 -9.11 5.82 12.89
C VAL A 60 -9.77 4.44 12.99
N ILE A 61 -9.49 3.52 12.06
CA ILE A 61 -9.98 2.14 12.11
C ILE A 61 -9.53 1.47 13.42
N ARG A 62 -8.24 1.59 13.78
CA ARG A 62 -7.69 1.04 15.02
C ARG A 62 -8.38 1.58 16.28
N GLN A 63 -8.63 2.89 16.33
CA GLN A 63 -9.34 3.52 17.44
C GLN A 63 -10.76 2.98 17.53
N ARG A 64 -11.49 2.94 16.40
CA ARG A 64 -12.85 2.40 16.36
C ARG A 64 -12.90 0.93 16.76
N ALA A 65 -11.91 0.13 16.36
CA ALA A 65 -11.78 -1.27 16.73
C ALA A 65 -11.51 -1.46 18.23
N ARG A 66 -10.80 -0.52 18.85
CA ARG A 66 -10.57 -0.51 20.30
C ARG A 66 -11.82 -0.08 21.07
N ASP A 67 -12.60 0.85 20.53
CA ASP A 67 -13.79 1.41 21.16
C ASP A 67 -15.02 0.55 20.88
N PHE A 68 -14.93 -0.74 21.25
CA PHE A 68 -16.00 -1.70 21.05
C PHE A 68 -17.17 -1.46 22.05
N PRO A 69 -18.41 -1.66 21.62
CA PRO A 69 -19.59 -1.46 22.46
C PRO A 69 -19.69 -2.52 23.56
N GLN A 70 -19.94 -2.09 24.80
CA GLN A 70 -20.17 -3.01 25.93
C GLN A 70 -21.54 -3.69 25.83
N GLU A 71 -22.53 -3.00 25.27
CA GLU A 71 -23.90 -3.49 25.09
C GLU A 71 -24.08 -4.14 23.73
N ARG A 72 -24.75 -5.30 23.70
CA ARG A 72 -24.96 -6.09 22.46
C ARG A 72 -25.69 -5.32 21.36
N GLU A 73 -26.59 -4.41 21.71
CA GLU A 73 -27.34 -3.61 20.73
C GLU A 73 -26.42 -2.76 19.84
N GLY A 74 -25.26 -2.33 20.35
CA GLY A 74 -24.30 -1.54 19.60
C GLY A 74 -23.41 -2.32 18.62
N TRP A 75 -23.35 -3.65 18.73
CA TRP A 75 -22.39 -4.48 18.00
C TRP A 75 -22.60 -4.42 16.48
N GLY A 76 -23.85 -4.48 16.04
CA GLY A 76 -24.18 -4.44 14.61
C GLY A 76 -23.76 -3.13 13.95
N THR A 77 -23.96 -1.99 14.63
CA THR A 77 -23.55 -0.67 14.13
C THR A 77 -22.04 -0.53 14.14
N TRP A 78 -21.38 -0.95 15.23
CA TRP A 78 -19.92 -0.92 15.35
C TRP A 78 -19.23 -1.73 14.24
N ARG A 79 -19.71 -2.94 13.96
CA ARG A 79 -19.21 -3.77 12.85
C ARG A 79 -19.38 -3.09 11.49
N LYS A 80 -20.58 -2.58 11.21
CA LYS A 80 -20.85 -1.87 9.95
C LYS A 80 -19.96 -0.64 9.77
N ASP A 81 -19.71 0.09 10.85
CA ASP A 81 -18.80 1.24 10.83
C ASP A 81 -17.37 0.81 10.52
N LEU A 82 -16.87 -0.28 11.12
CA LEU A 82 -15.53 -0.80 10.84
C LEU A 82 -15.37 -1.26 9.40
N ALA A 83 -16.30 -2.05 8.89
CA ALA A 83 -16.29 -2.50 7.50
C ALA A 83 -16.36 -1.31 6.53
N ARG A 84 -17.19 -0.30 6.81
CA ARG A 84 -17.23 0.95 6.03
C ARG A 84 -15.88 1.66 6.03
N LEU A 85 -15.27 1.85 7.19
CA LEU A 85 -13.97 2.54 7.30
C LEU A 85 -12.86 1.76 6.58
N ALA A 86 -12.89 0.42 6.64
CA ALA A 86 -11.94 -0.43 5.91
C ALA A 86 -12.11 -0.27 4.39
N ALA A 87 -13.34 -0.29 3.88
CA ALA A 87 -13.64 -0.06 2.46
C ALA A 87 -13.27 1.36 2.00
N GLU A 88 -13.49 2.37 2.84
CA GLU A 88 -13.08 3.77 2.56
C GLU A 88 -11.56 3.91 2.41
N MET A 89 -10.78 3.02 3.01
CA MET A 89 -9.31 3.02 2.97
C MET A 89 -8.72 2.35 1.72
N GLU A 90 -9.46 1.48 1.03
CA GLU A 90 -8.99 0.77 -0.17
C GLU A 90 -8.35 1.70 -1.23
N PRO A 91 -8.94 2.87 -1.58
CA PRO A 91 -8.34 3.76 -2.59
C PRO A 91 -6.99 4.35 -2.16
N ALA A 92 -6.76 4.54 -0.86
CA ALA A 92 -5.48 4.99 -0.33
C ALA A 92 -4.42 3.88 -0.42
N VAL A 93 -4.82 2.64 -0.14
CA VAL A 93 -3.94 1.46 -0.25
C VAL A 93 -3.52 1.20 -1.68
N LEU A 94 -4.42 1.33 -2.66
CA LEU A 94 -4.10 1.17 -4.08
C LEU A 94 -3.05 2.17 -4.61
N ARG A 95 -2.85 3.29 -3.91
CA ARG A 95 -1.85 4.32 -4.25
C ARG A 95 -0.48 4.05 -3.63
N LEU A 96 -0.36 3.07 -2.74
CA LEU A 96 0.93 2.66 -2.20
C LEU A 96 1.77 2.06 -3.34
N ARG A 97 3.05 2.46 -3.38
CA ARG A 97 3.98 2.06 -4.46
C ARG A 97 4.61 0.70 -4.22
N ASP A 98 4.82 0.34 -2.96
CA ASP A 98 5.44 -0.93 -2.57
C ASP A 98 4.36 -2.02 -2.50
N ASP A 99 4.46 -3.02 -3.37
CA ASP A 99 3.48 -4.10 -3.47
C ASP A 99 3.46 -4.99 -2.21
N ALA A 100 4.62 -5.25 -1.60
CA ALA A 100 4.68 -6.05 -0.37
C ALA A 100 4.05 -5.31 0.81
N LEU A 101 4.19 -3.98 0.86
CA LEU A 101 3.48 -3.15 1.82
C LEU A 101 1.97 -3.17 1.53
N ARG A 102 1.57 -2.98 0.27
CA ARG A 102 0.17 -2.96 -0.16
C ARG A 102 -0.53 -4.25 0.25
N GLU A 103 0.01 -5.40 -0.11
CA GLU A 103 -0.51 -6.73 0.25
C GLU A 103 -0.67 -6.86 1.77
N ARG A 104 0.29 -6.36 2.55
CA ARG A 104 0.22 -6.41 4.02
C ARG A 104 -0.91 -5.55 4.59
N ILE A 105 -1.17 -4.40 4.00
CA ILE A 105 -2.25 -3.52 4.44
C ILE A 105 -3.61 -4.06 3.98
N GLU A 106 -3.70 -4.58 2.76
CA GLU A 106 -4.90 -5.28 2.27
C GLU A 106 -5.27 -6.45 3.19
N GLU A 107 -4.29 -7.27 3.59
CA GLU A 107 -4.50 -8.35 4.55
C GLU A 107 -4.99 -7.83 5.93
N VAL A 108 -4.43 -6.73 6.43
CA VAL A 108 -4.91 -6.11 7.68
C VAL A 108 -6.36 -5.62 7.56
N LEU A 109 -6.74 -5.08 6.39
CA LEU A 109 -8.09 -4.58 6.14
C LEU A 109 -9.10 -5.71 5.96
N SER A 110 -8.73 -6.81 5.28
CA SER A 110 -9.64 -7.96 5.10
C SER A 110 -10.09 -8.57 6.42
N TYR A 111 -9.26 -8.47 7.47
CA TYR A 111 -9.62 -8.90 8.81
C TYR A 111 -10.72 -8.05 9.46
N MET A 112 -10.97 -6.82 8.99
CA MET A 112 -12.09 -6.02 9.50
C MET A 112 -13.45 -6.55 9.02
N ASP A 113 -13.49 -7.28 7.90
CA ASP A 113 -14.70 -7.97 7.44
C ASP A 113 -14.99 -9.24 8.26
N MET A 114 -13.94 -9.84 8.84
CA MET A 114 -13.99 -11.01 9.71
C MET A 114 -14.09 -10.67 11.20
N ILE A 115 -14.59 -9.47 11.52
CA ILE A 115 -14.56 -8.96 12.90
C ILE A 115 -15.31 -9.87 13.89
N ASP A 116 -16.38 -10.52 13.45
CA ASP A 116 -17.16 -11.43 14.30
C ASP A 116 -16.30 -12.62 14.73
N ASP A 117 -15.56 -13.22 13.80
CA ASP A 117 -14.69 -14.37 14.07
C ASP A 117 -13.48 -13.99 14.91
N LEU A 118 -12.89 -12.82 14.64
CA LEU A 118 -11.74 -12.32 15.39
C LEU A 118 -12.09 -11.94 16.84
N THR A 119 -13.34 -11.57 17.09
CA THR A 119 -13.81 -11.18 18.43
C THR A 119 -14.50 -12.30 19.19
N ASP A 120 -14.87 -13.41 18.54
CA ASP A 120 -15.49 -14.54 19.20
C ASP A 120 -14.48 -15.32 20.06
N TYR A 121 -14.65 -15.22 21.38
CA TYR A 121 -13.84 -15.95 22.37
C TYR A 121 -14.01 -17.48 22.29
N ARG A 122 -15.05 -17.97 21.62
CA ARG A 122 -15.28 -19.40 21.39
C ARG A 122 -14.42 -19.94 20.26
N VAL A 123 -14.05 -19.08 19.31
CA VAL A 123 -13.09 -19.40 18.26
C VAL A 123 -11.70 -19.32 18.88
N HIS A 124 -10.88 -20.34 18.63
CA HIS A 124 -9.64 -20.56 19.36
C HIS A 124 -8.70 -19.35 19.23
N GLY A 125 -8.69 -18.51 20.28
CA GLY A 125 -7.85 -17.33 20.30
C GLY A 125 -8.49 -16.02 19.82
N GLY A 126 -9.80 -15.98 19.54
CA GLY A 126 -10.50 -14.71 19.36
C GLY A 126 -10.37 -13.80 20.59
N SER A 127 -10.35 -12.49 20.36
CA SER A 127 -10.23 -11.48 21.42
C SER A 127 -10.78 -10.15 20.93
N LEU A 128 -11.50 -9.44 21.81
CA LEU A 128 -12.01 -8.09 21.54
C LEU A 128 -10.90 -7.09 21.17
N MET A 129 -9.65 -7.36 21.61
CA MET A 129 -8.50 -6.51 21.30
C MET A 129 -7.80 -6.88 20.00
N LEU A 130 -8.02 -8.10 19.49
CA LEU A 130 -7.29 -8.64 18.33
C LEU A 130 -7.40 -7.74 17.09
N PRO A 131 -8.58 -7.22 16.72
CA PRO A 131 -8.69 -6.32 15.56
C PRO A 131 -7.83 -5.05 15.71
N SER A 132 -7.83 -4.43 16.89
CA SER A 132 -7.00 -3.24 17.16
C SER A 132 -5.49 -3.53 17.10
N GLU A 133 -5.09 -4.73 17.53
CA GLU A 133 -3.70 -5.19 17.45
C GLU A 133 -3.26 -5.51 16.02
N VAL A 134 -4.14 -6.08 15.21
CA VAL A 134 -3.92 -6.29 13.77
C VAL A 134 -3.74 -4.93 13.06
N CYS A 135 -4.60 -3.95 13.33
CA CYS A 135 -4.42 -2.60 12.79
C CYS A 135 -3.13 -1.93 13.29
N ARG A 136 -2.71 -2.18 14.54
CA ARG A 136 -1.42 -1.70 15.05
C ARG A 136 -0.25 -2.23 14.22
N HIS A 137 -0.29 -3.51 13.84
CA HIS A 137 0.74 -4.06 12.96
C HIS A 137 0.76 -3.38 11.58
N GLY A 138 -0.41 -3.09 10.99
CA GLY A 138 -0.47 -2.32 9.75
C GLY A 138 0.13 -0.90 9.89
N LEU A 139 -0.09 -0.24 11.03
CA LEU A 139 0.56 1.05 11.34
C LEU A 139 2.07 0.92 11.48
N ASP A 140 2.56 -0.15 12.09
CA ASP A 140 4.01 -0.42 12.19
C ASP A 140 4.63 -0.63 10.79
N CYS A 141 3.93 -1.31 9.88
CA CYS A 141 4.34 -1.49 8.48
C CYS A 141 4.39 -0.16 7.72
N LEU A 142 3.32 0.65 7.76
CA LEU A 142 3.28 1.97 7.12
C LEU A 142 4.37 2.89 7.70
N GLY A 143 4.55 2.89 9.02
CA GLY A 143 5.60 3.66 9.68
C GLY A 143 7.02 3.16 9.37
N ALA A 144 7.22 1.88 9.07
CA ALA A 144 8.49 1.37 8.56
C ALA A 144 8.75 1.88 7.14
N ALA A 145 7.75 1.82 6.26
CA ALA A 145 7.83 2.29 4.88
C ALA A 145 8.16 3.78 4.77
N VAL A 146 7.47 4.65 5.52
CA VAL A 146 7.75 6.10 5.56
C VAL A 146 9.18 6.40 6.03
N ARG A 147 9.75 5.55 6.88
CA ARG A 147 11.14 5.68 7.35
C ARG A 147 12.16 4.96 6.47
N ASN A 148 11.75 4.44 5.31
CA ASN A 148 12.58 3.62 4.43
C ASN A 148 13.25 2.45 5.16
N ARG A 149 12.52 1.80 6.07
CA ARG A 149 12.96 0.63 6.83
C ARG A 149 12.33 -0.64 6.25
N PRO A 150 12.99 -1.81 6.40
CA PRO A 150 12.38 -3.08 6.03
C PRO A 150 11.05 -3.28 6.75
N LEU A 151 10.09 -3.90 6.07
CA LEU A 151 8.79 -4.23 6.66
C LEU A 151 9.00 -5.15 7.87
N PRO A 152 8.30 -4.87 8.98
CA PRO A 152 8.40 -5.71 10.17
C PRO A 152 7.88 -7.13 9.88
N ALA A 153 8.41 -8.11 10.60
CA ALA A 153 7.83 -9.45 10.61
C ALA A 153 6.37 -9.42 11.08
N ALA A 154 5.59 -10.42 10.66
CA ALA A 154 4.20 -10.55 11.09
C ALA A 154 4.10 -10.52 12.63
N SER A 155 3.23 -9.68 13.16
CA SER A 155 2.96 -9.63 14.59
C SER A 155 2.25 -10.90 15.06
N GLN A 156 2.32 -11.20 16.36
CA GLN A 156 1.56 -12.31 16.95
C GLN A 156 0.05 -12.16 16.72
N ALA A 157 -0.47 -10.93 16.77
CA ALA A 157 -1.87 -10.64 16.45
C ALA A 157 -2.22 -10.99 15.00
N LEU A 158 -1.35 -10.64 14.04
CA LEU A 158 -1.56 -10.98 12.64
C LEU A 158 -1.51 -12.51 12.41
N LEU A 159 -0.54 -13.19 13.02
CA LEU A 159 -0.45 -14.65 12.94
C LEU A 159 -1.70 -15.34 13.49
N LYS A 160 -2.21 -14.84 14.61
CA LYS A 160 -3.45 -15.34 15.21
C LYS A 160 -4.68 -15.09 14.33
N ALA A 161 -4.76 -13.92 13.70
CA ALA A 161 -5.84 -13.62 12.75
C ALA A 161 -5.79 -14.56 11.53
N ARG A 162 -4.60 -14.90 11.03
CA ARG A 162 -4.41 -15.90 9.96
C ARG A 162 -4.86 -17.29 10.37
N GLU A 163 -4.57 -17.71 11.61
CA GLU A 163 -5.02 -18.99 12.14
C GLU A 163 -6.55 -19.07 12.21
N ILE A 164 -7.20 -18.01 12.70
CA ILE A 164 -8.67 -17.91 12.76
C ILE A 164 -9.27 -17.97 11.34
N ASP A 165 -8.73 -17.21 10.40
CA ASP A 165 -9.19 -17.22 9.01
C ASP A 165 -8.98 -18.57 8.33
N ALA A 166 -7.85 -19.25 8.57
CA ALA A 166 -7.63 -20.59 8.05
C ALA A 166 -8.67 -21.60 8.57
N LEU A 167 -8.99 -21.54 9.88
CA LEU A 167 -10.02 -22.38 10.48
C LEU A 167 -11.41 -22.08 9.93
N GLU A 168 -11.73 -20.81 9.71
CA GLU A 168 -13.03 -20.42 9.17
C GLU A 168 -13.18 -20.83 7.71
N ARG A 169 -12.13 -20.70 6.90
CA ARG A 169 -12.11 -21.22 5.53
C ARG A 169 -12.31 -22.74 5.47
N GLU A 170 -11.71 -23.48 6.40
CA GLU A 170 -11.93 -24.93 6.52
C GLU A 170 -13.39 -25.27 6.88
N ARG A 171 -13.97 -24.54 7.85
CA ARG A 171 -15.38 -24.71 8.23
C ARG A 171 -16.33 -24.43 7.07
N MET A 172 -16.11 -23.33 6.34
CA MET A 172 -16.93 -23.00 5.17
C MET A 172 -16.80 -24.05 4.06
N ALA A 173 -15.61 -24.62 3.87
CA ALA A 173 -15.39 -25.68 2.89
C ALA A 173 -16.19 -26.96 3.23
N ILE A 174 -16.18 -27.38 4.50
CA ILE A 174 -16.95 -28.53 4.98
C ILE A 174 -18.46 -28.28 4.84
N ALA A 175 -18.93 -27.10 5.28
CA ALA A 175 -20.34 -26.74 5.20
C ALA A 175 -20.86 -26.70 3.75
N ARG A 176 -20.01 -26.25 2.82
CA ARG A 176 -20.32 -26.27 1.38
C ARG A 176 -20.42 -27.69 0.84
N GLU A 177 -19.49 -28.57 1.18
CA GLU A 177 -19.54 -29.98 0.77
C GLU A 177 -20.79 -30.70 1.31
N GLU A 178 -21.16 -30.44 2.57
CA GLU A 178 -22.38 -30.99 3.16
C GLU A 178 -23.64 -30.46 2.47
N THR A 179 -23.67 -29.17 2.16
CA THR A 179 -24.78 -28.55 1.41
C THR A 179 -24.91 -29.17 0.02
N ASP A 180 -23.79 -29.35 -0.70
CA ASP A 180 -23.78 -29.96 -2.03
C ASP A 180 -24.28 -31.43 -1.99
N ARG A 181 -23.88 -32.21 -0.96
CA ARG A 181 -24.38 -33.58 -0.75
C ARG A 181 -25.89 -33.64 -0.46
N LEU A 182 -26.43 -32.65 0.26
CA LEU A 182 -27.87 -32.60 0.56
C LEU A 182 -28.70 -32.15 -0.65
N LEU A 183 -28.12 -31.33 -1.54
CA LEU A 183 -28.77 -30.83 -2.74
C LEU A 183 -28.71 -31.82 -3.93
N ASP A 184 -27.76 -32.76 -3.93
CA ASP A 184 -27.71 -33.89 -4.88
C ASP A 184 -27.90 -35.27 -4.20
N PRO A 185 -29.11 -35.59 -3.71
CA PRO A 185 -29.40 -36.91 -3.16
C PRO A 185 -29.45 -38.02 -4.24
N GLY A 186 -29.34 -37.65 -5.54
CA GLY A 186 -29.53 -38.52 -6.69
C GLY A 186 -28.25 -39.07 -7.35
N GLY A 187 -27.07 -38.66 -6.87
CA GLY A 187 -25.76 -39.13 -7.35
C GLY A 187 -25.43 -40.60 -7.07
N ILE A 188 -26.37 -41.40 -6.56
CA ILE A 188 -26.30 -42.86 -6.63
C ILE A 188 -26.67 -43.26 -8.07
N SER A 189 -25.73 -43.07 -9.01
CA SER A 189 -25.81 -43.78 -10.28
C SER A 189 -25.61 -45.27 -10.03
N PRO A 190 -26.47 -46.15 -10.58
CA PRO A 190 -26.40 -47.61 -10.42
C PRO A 190 -25.14 -48.23 -11.04
#